data_AF-A0A418URZ2-F1
#
_entry.id   AF-A0A418URZ2-F1
#
_cell.length_a   1.000
_cell.length_b   1.000
_cell.length_c   1.000
_cell.angle_alpha   90.00
_cell.angle_beta   90.00
_cell.angle_gamma   90.00
#
_symmetry.space_group_name_H-M   'P 1'
#
loop_
_entity.id
_entity.type
_entity.pdbx_description
1 polymer ?
#
loop_
_entity_poly.entity_id
_entity_poly.type
_entity_poly.pdbx_seq_one_letter_code
_entity_poly.pdbx_strand_id
1 'polypeptide(L)'
;MLVHLLQVPGLSRRDSPDQDKAREDFKARHAAGDQFLLPITTVIETGNHICQVKDGQQRRKAAQLFHDVLDKVITRQSPWLLDEVQWDNDFLHSLLNGAATGQPWVEHACQQSLGGGDLSILVERDQYCTRTGLRDVRVWTLDHTLDAFAS
;
A
#
# COMPACT_ATOMS: atom_id res chain seq x y z
N MET A 1 -5.07 0.75 4.33
CA MET A 1 -5.45 2.18 4.34
C MET A 1 -6.04 2.67 3.01
N LEU A 2 -5.37 2.52 1.87
CA LEU A 2 -5.83 3.06 0.58
C LEU A 2 -7.28 2.67 0.21
N VAL A 3 -7.64 1.39 0.37
CA VAL A 3 -8.99 0.88 0.07
C VAL A 3 -10.11 1.64 0.79
N HIS A 4 -9.83 2.20 1.97
CA HIS A 4 -10.78 2.99 2.75
C HIS A 4 -10.96 4.41 2.22
N LEU A 5 -9.88 5.03 1.74
CA LEU A 5 -9.94 6.32 1.02
C LEU A 5 -10.74 6.17 -0.27
N LEU A 6 -10.54 5.05 -0.98
CA LEU A 6 -11.20 4.71 -2.24
C LEU A 6 -12.61 4.15 -2.07
N GLN A 7 -13.02 3.86 -0.83
CA GLN A 7 -14.35 3.32 -0.51
C GLN A 7 -14.65 2.01 -1.27
N VAL A 8 -13.64 1.14 -1.43
CA VAL A 8 -13.77 -0.11 -2.21
C VAL A 8 -14.78 -1.04 -1.53
N PRO A 9 -15.92 -1.36 -2.14
CA PRO A 9 -16.92 -2.23 -1.52
C PRO A 9 -16.36 -3.62 -1.19
N GLY A 10 -16.74 -4.16 -0.03
CA GLY A 10 -16.26 -5.44 0.47
C GLY A 10 -14.94 -5.37 1.25
N LEU A 11 -14.12 -4.34 1.00
CA LEU A 11 -12.89 -4.06 1.75
C LEU A 11 -12.98 -2.80 2.62
N SER A 12 -13.89 -1.89 2.27
CA SER A 12 -14.26 -0.74 3.07
C SER A 12 -15.78 -0.70 3.22
N ARG A 13 -16.23 -0.53 4.46
CA ARG A 13 -17.61 -0.15 4.73
C ARG A 13 -17.72 1.38 4.70
N ARG A 14 -18.86 1.88 4.25
CA ARG A 14 -19.15 3.32 4.25
C ARG A 14 -19.43 3.77 5.68
N ASP A 15 -18.92 4.94 6.04
CA ASP A 15 -19.11 5.58 7.36
C ASP A 15 -18.66 4.65 8.50
N SER A 16 -17.60 3.86 8.26
CA SER A 16 -17.01 2.97 9.26
C SER A 16 -15.84 3.65 9.97
N PRO A 17 -15.54 3.24 11.23
CA PRO A 17 -14.41 3.78 11.98
C PRO A 17 -13.08 3.71 11.19
N ASP A 18 -12.84 2.61 10.46
CA ASP A 18 -11.64 2.46 9.63
C ASP A 18 -11.57 3.46 8.47
N GLN A 19 -12.72 3.82 7.90
CA GLN A 19 -12.80 4.82 6.84
C GLN A 19 -12.56 6.22 7.40
N ASP A 20 -13.14 6.54 8.54
CA ASP A 20 -12.95 7.82 9.20
C ASP A 20 -11.50 7.98 9.63
N LYS A 21 -10.93 6.95 10.28
CA LYS A 21 -9.52 6.89 10.64
C LYS A 21 -8.60 7.09 9.43
N ALA A 22 -8.82 6.37 8.32
CA ALA A 22 -8.00 6.53 7.13
C ALA A 22 -8.04 7.96 6.57
N ARG A 23 -9.21 8.63 6.61
CA ARG A 23 -9.36 10.01 6.14
C ARG A 23 -8.71 11.01 7.08
N GLU A 24 -8.88 10.83 8.39
CA GLU A 24 -8.29 11.68 9.41
C GLU A 24 -6.77 11.56 9.42
N ASP A 25 -6.24 10.34 9.43
CA ASP A 25 -4.81 10.06 9.35
C ASP A 25 -4.20 10.65 8.07
N PHE A 26 -4.86 10.47 6.92
CA PHE A 26 -4.38 11.05 5.65
C PHE A 26 -4.25 12.57 5.73
N LYS A 27 -5.27 13.25 6.28
CA LYS A 27 -5.27 14.70 6.45
C LYS A 27 -4.20 15.15 7.45
N ALA A 28 -4.08 14.47 8.58
CA ALA A 28 -3.11 14.82 9.63
C ALA A 28 -1.67 14.67 9.12
N ARG A 29 -1.38 13.55 8.45
CA ARG A 29 -0.07 13.29 7.82
C ARG A 29 0.25 14.28 6.72
N HIS A 30 -0.70 14.56 5.84
CA HIS A 30 -0.52 15.59 4.82
C HIS A 30 -0.23 16.97 5.43
N ALA A 31 -0.94 17.35 6.51
CA ALA A 31 -0.70 18.59 7.23
C ALA A 31 0.66 18.63 7.95
N ALA A 32 1.18 17.47 8.36
CA ALA A 32 2.52 17.33 8.92
C ALA A 32 3.64 17.37 7.86
N GLY A 33 3.29 17.35 6.57
CA GLY A 33 4.24 17.37 5.46
C GLY A 33 4.66 15.98 4.98
N ASP A 34 4.02 14.91 5.46
CA ASP A 34 4.28 13.55 5.00
C ASP A 34 3.94 13.42 3.51
N GLN A 35 4.74 12.60 2.81
CA GLN A 35 4.49 12.19 1.44
C GLN A 35 4.02 10.74 1.40
N PHE A 36 3.11 10.43 0.49
CA PHE A 36 2.58 9.08 0.30
C PHE A 36 3.16 8.47 -0.96
N LEU A 37 3.96 7.44 -0.75
CA LEU A 37 4.40 6.57 -1.82
C LEU A 37 3.37 5.48 -2.07
N LEU A 38 3.11 5.17 -3.34
CA LEU A 38 2.16 4.13 -3.72
C LEU A 38 2.92 2.90 -4.27
N PRO A 39 3.02 1.80 -3.50
CA PRO A 39 3.67 0.57 -3.96
C PRO A 39 2.96 -0.04 -5.17
N ILE A 40 3.71 -0.65 -6.09
CA ILE A 40 3.11 -1.22 -7.32
C ILE A 40 2.15 -2.35 -6.98
N THR A 41 2.46 -3.14 -5.95
CA THR A 41 1.58 -4.24 -5.52
C THR A 41 0.24 -3.72 -5.00
N THR A 42 0.24 -2.59 -4.30
CA THR A 42 -1.00 -1.93 -3.85
C THR A 42 -1.85 -1.51 -5.05
N VAL A 43 -1.23 -1.04 -6.14
CA VAL A 43 -1.95 -0.69 -7.38
C VAL A 43 -2.62 -1.93 -7.98
N ILE A 44 -1.87 -3.03 -8.10
CA ILE A 44 -2.34 -4.30 -8.69
C ILE A 44 -3.50 -4.89 -7.88
N GLU A 45 -3.33 -5.04 -6.56
CA GLU A 45 -4.33 -5.65 -5.68
C GLU A 45 -5.60 -4.79 -5.61
N THR A 46 -5.45 -3.48 -5.43
CA THR A 46 -6.59 -2.55 -5.38
C THR A 46 -7.37 -2.56 -6.69
N GLY A 47 -6.67 -2.52 -7.83
CA GLY A 47 -7.31 -2.58 -9.15
C GLY A 47 -8.10 -3.87 -9.35
N ASN A 48 -7.50 -5.01 -9.01
CA ASN A 48 -8.15 -6.31 -9.09
C ASN A 48 -9.40 -6.40 -8.20
N HIS A 49 -9.31 -5.92 -6.96
CA HIS A 49 -10.44 -5.89 -6.05
C HIS A 49 -11.59 -5.01 -6.56
N ILE A 50 -11.30 -3.84 -7.13
CA ILE A 50 -12.32 -3.00 -7.77
C ILE A 50 -13.02 -3.76 -8.90
N CYS A 51 -12.27 -4.47 -9.76
CA CYS A 51 -12.85 -5.26 -10.86
C CYS A 51 -13.78 -6.39 -10.36
N GLN A 52 -13.53 -6.94 -9.17
CA GLN A 52 -14.33 -8.00 -8.56
C GLN A 52 -15.62 -7.49 -7.88
N VAL A 53 -15.79 -6.18 -7.71
CA VAL A 53 -17.01 -5.58 -7.15
C VAL A 53 -18.21 -5.91 -8.04
N LYS A 54 -19.23 -6.57 -7.46
CA LYS A 54 -20.42 -7.03 -8.20
C LYS A 54 -21.32 -5.90 -8.69
N ASP A 55 -21.56 -4.90 -7.84
CA ASP A 55 -22.38 -3.73 -8.16
C ASP A 55 -21.63 -2.80 -9.13
N GLY A 56 -22.17 -2.62 -10.34
CA GLY A 56 -21.53 -1.82 -11.38
C GLY A 56 -21.42 -0.32 -11.07
N GLN A 57 -22.35 0.25 -10.31
CA GLN A 57 -22.29 1.66 -9.92
C GLN A 57 -21.23 1.89 -8.85
N GLN A 58 -21.18 1.01 -7.84
CA GLN A 58 -20.16 1.08 -6.81
C GLN A 58 -18.76 0.81 -7.37
N ARG A 59 -18.65 -0.15 -8.30
CA ARG A 59 -17.41 -0.43 -9.04
C ARG A 59 -16.94 0.80 -9.81
N ARG A 60 -17.82 1.46 -10.57
CA ARG A 60 -17.48 2.70 -11.29
C ARG A 60 -17.00 3.80 -10.35
N LYS A 61 -17.68 3.99 -9.21
CA LYS A 61 -17.29 5.00 -8.22
C LYS A 61 -15.88 4.74 -7.64
N ALA A 62 -15.61 3.50 -7.23
CA ALA A 62 -14.30 3.13 -6.70
C ALA A 62 -13.20 3.26 -7.77
N ALA A 63 -13.48 2.84 -9.01
CA ALA A 63 -12.56 2.99 -10.13
C ALA A 63 -12.23 4.46 -10.42
N GLN A 64 -13.21 5.36 -10.35
CA GLN A 64 -12.97 6.80 -10.55
C GLN A 64 -12.08 7.37 -9.45
N LEU A 65 -12.36 7.07 -8.18
CA LEU A 65 -11.51 7.52 -7.07
C LEU A 65 -10.08 6.99 -7.20
N PHE A 66 -9.93 5.74 -7.64
CA PHE A 66 -8.62 5.13 -7.82
C PHE A 66 -7.86 5.77 -8.98
N HIS A 67 -8.54 6.01 -10.10
CA HIS A 67 -8.01 6.78 -11.23
C HIS A 67 -7.50 8.16 -10.78
N ASP A 68 -8.29 8.89 -9.98
CA ASP A 68 -7.92 10.23 -9.52
C ASP A 68 -6.69 10.20 -8.59
N VAL A 69 -6.48 9.12 -7.84
CA VAL A 69 -5.24 8.94 -7.04
C VAL A 69 -4.04 8.66 -7.95
N LEU A 70 -4.19 7.78 -8.95
CA LEU A 70 -3.11 7.46 -9.90
C LEU A 70 -2.73 8.68 -10.74
N ASP A 71 -3.71 9.47 -11.18
CA ASP A 71 -3.46 10.73 -11.90
C ASP A 71 -2.65 11.72 -11.04
N LYS A 72 -2.97 11.83 -9.74
CA LYS A 72 -2.19 12.64 -8.79
C LYS A 72 -0.76 12.14 -8.61
N VAL A 73 -0.56 10.82 -8.55
CA VAL A 73 0.78 10.21 -8.50
C VAL A 73 1.58 10.57 -9.76
N ILE A 74 0.99 10.39 -10.95
CA ILE A 74 1.64 10.67 -12.25
C ILE A 74 1.99 12.15 -12.39
N THR A 75 1.06 13.04 -12.02
CA THR A 75 1.23 14.50 -12.10
C THR A 75 2.00 15.08 -10.91
N ARG A 76 2.49 14.23 -9.98
CA ARG A 76 3.25 14.60 -8.77
C ARG A 76 2.51 15.63 -7.90
N GLN A 77 1.19 15.49 -7.81
CA GLN A 77 0.37 16.32 -6.94
C GLN A 77 0.50 15.86 -5.49
N SER A 78 1.03 16.75 -4.65
CA SER A 78 1.14 16.53 -3.21
C SER A 78 -0.19 16.03 -2.59
N PRO A 79 -0.15 15.08 -1.66
CA PRO A 79 1.06 14.48 -1.08
C PRO A 79 1.55 13.21 -1.80
N TRP A 80 1.02 12.88 -2.98
CA TRP A 80 1.33 11.62 -3.67
C TRP A 80 2.64 11.70 -4.46
N LEU A 81 3.46 10.66 -4.33
CA LEU A 81 4.69 10.49 -5.09
C LEU A 81 4.68 9.19 -5.88
N LEU A 82 5.36 9.21 -7.02
CA LEU A 82 5.76 8.03 -7.76
C LEU A 82 7.22 7.74 -7.46
N ASP A 83 7.50 6.49 -7.13
CA ASP A 83 8.85 5.95 -7.07
C ASP A 83 9.01 4.85 -8.10
N GLU A 84 10.22 4.75 -8.64
CA GLU A 84 10.57 3.69 -9.59
C GLU A 84 10.93 2.42 -8.83
N VAL A 85 9.99 1.48 -8.81
CA VAL A 85 10.22 0.13 -8.29
C VAL A 85 11.14 -0.64 -9.25
N GLN A 86 12.22 -1.20 -8.72
CA GLN A 86 13.11 -2.08 -9.47
C GLN A 86 12.65 -3.52 -9.28
N TRP A 87 12.02 -4.11 -10.30
CA TRP A 87 11.76 -5.55 -10.34
C TRP A 87 12.96 -6.27 -10.94
N ASP A 88 13.92 -6.61 -10.09
CA ASP A 88 15.18 -7.24 -10.46
C ASP A 88 15.51 -8.47 -9.59
N ASN A 89 16.71 -9.03 -9.78
CA ASN A 89 17.17 -10.18 -9.00
C ASN A 89 17.25 -9.86 -7.50
N ASP A 90 17.62 -8.64 -7.14
CA ASP A 90 17.77 -8.22 -5.74
C ASP A 90 16.40 -8.09 -5.07
N PHE A 91 15.39 -7.60 -5.80
CA PHE A 91 14.00 -7.61 -5.36
C PHE A 91 13.54 -9.03 -5.03
N LEU A 92 13.70 -9.97 -5.98
CA LEU A 92 13.29 -11.35 -5.78
C LEU A 92 14.06 -12.02 -4.64
N HIS A 93 15.36 -11.76 -4.53
CA HIS A 93 16.18 -12.29 -3.46
C HIS A 93 15.74 -11.76 -2.10
N SER A 94 15.48 -10.45 -1.97
CA SER A 94 14.94 -9.85 -0.75
C SER A 94 13.56 -10.43 -0.40
N LEU A 95 12.66 -10.57 -1.38
CA LEU A 95 11.33 -11.14 -1.16
C LEU A 95 11.42 -12.58 -0.64
N LEU A 96 12.25 -13.43 -1.26
CA LEU A 96 12.42 -14.82 -0.82
C LEU A 96 13.00 -14.93 0.59
N ASN A 97 13.85 -13.98 0.98
CA ASN A 97 14.42 -13.89 2.33
C ASN A 97 13.52 -13.16 3.33
N GLY A 98 12.31 -12.74 2.92
CA GLY A 98 11.32 -12.10 3.79
C GLY A 98 11.51 -10.61 4.04
N ALA A 99 12.26 -9.91 3.19
CA ALA A 99 12.58 -8.50 3.39
C ALA A 99 13.18 -8.24 4.79
N ALA A 100 12.70 -7.23 5.51
CA ALA A 100 13.14 -6.88 6.85
C ALA A 100 12.55 -7.73 7.99
N THR A 101 11.80 -8.81 7.71
CA THR A 101 11.09 -9.57 8.77
C THR A 101 11.99 -10.49 9.59
N GLY A 102 13.16 -10.85 9.05
CA GLY A 102 14.08 -11.81 9.66
C GLY A 102 13.70 -13.28 9.47
N GLN A 103 12.67 -13.60 8.67
CA GLN A 103 12.27 -14.96 8.33
C GLN A 103 11.98 -15.09 6.82
N PRO A 104 12.38 -16.19 6.17
CA PRO A 104 12.16 -16.35 4.73
C PRO A 104 10.67 -16.45 4.38
N TRP A 105 10.34 -16.12 3.12
CA TRP A 105 8.97 -16.16 2.60
C TRP A 105 8.23 -17.47 2.90
N VAL A 106 8.92 -18.61 2.78
CA VAL A 106 8.30 -19.93 3.01
C VAL A 106 7.74 -20.08 4.42
N GLU A 107 8.38 -19.48 5.43
CA GLU A 107 7.91 -19.51 6.82
C GLU A 107 6.65 -18.65 6.96
N HIS A 108 6.65 -17.44 6.38
CA HIS A 108 5.47 -16.58 6.37
C HIS A 108 4.26 -17.25 5.70
N ALA A 109 4.48 -17.91 4.56
CA ALA A 109 3.44 -18.62 3.83
C ALA A 109 2.88 -19.80 4.64
N CYS A 110 3.74 -20.60 5.29
CA CYS A 110 3.33 -21.73 6.14
C CYS A 110 2.57 -21.29 7.39
N GLN A 111 2.97 -20.16 7.98
CA GLN A 111 2.34 -19.58 9.17
C GLN A 111 1.11 -18.73 8.84
N GLN A 112 0.86 -18.46 7.55
CA GLN A 112 -0.19 -17.56 7.06
C GLN A 112 -0.10 -16.16 7.69
N SER A 113 1.12 -15.66 7.93
CA SER A 113 1.36 -14.39 8.61
C SER A 113 1.43 -13.22 7.64
N LEU A 114 2.36 -13.23 6.69
CA LEU A 114 2.45 -12.25 5.61
C LEU A 114 2.24 -12.94 4.27
N GLY A 115 1.62 -12.23 3.33
CA GLY A 115 1.49 -12.63 1.93
C GLY A 115 2.63 -12.11 1.06
N GLY A 116 2.67 -12.56 -0.20
CA GLY A 116 3.66 -12.07 -1.17
C GLY A 116 3.50 -10.57 -1.47
N GLY A 117 2.26 -10.06 -1.41
CA GLY A 117 2.00 -8.62 -1.56
C GLY A 117 2.53 -7.80 -0.40
N ASP A 118 2.34 -8.27 0.84
CA ASP A 118 2.88 -7.63 2.03
C ASP A 118 4.41 -7.56 1.99
N LEU A 119 5.07 -8.68 1.67
CA LEU A 119 6.52 -8.71 1.52
C LEU A 119 7.00 -7.80 0.38
N SER A 120 6.27 -7.73 -0.73
CA SER A 120 6.62 -6.83 -1.84
C SER A 120 6.61 -5.37 -1.39
N ILE A 121 5.62 -4.95 -0.59
CA ILE A 121 5.58 -3.59 0.00
C ILE A 121 6.80 -3.33 0.89
N LEU A 122 7.21 -4.31 1.71
CA LEU A 122 8.40 -4.17 2.55
C LEU A 122 9.68 -4.07 1.72
N VAL A 123 9.84 -4.89 0.68
CA VAL A 123 10.99 -4.81 -0.23
C VAL A 123 11.04 -3.45 -0.94
N GLU A 124 9.91 -2.98 -1.48
CA GLU A 124 9.82 -1.67 -2.13
C GLU A 124 10.23 -0.54 -1.18
N ARG A 125 9.74 -0.57 0.07
CA ARG A 125 10.13 0.39 1.11
C ARG A 125 11.64 0.34 1.38
N ASP A 126 12.20 -0.84 1.61
CA ASP A 126 13.60 -1.00 2.00
C ASP A 126 14.55 -0.57 0.88
N GLN A 127 14.21 -0.88 -0.38
CA GLN A 127 14.93 -0.39 -1.55
C GLN A 127 14.82 1.13 -1.69
N TYR A 128 13.65 1.71 -1.45
CA TYR A 128 13.45 3.15 -1.46
C TYR A 128 14.30 3.85 -0.39
N CYS A 129 14.31 3.35 0.84
CA CYS A 129 15.17 3.85 1.93
C CYS A 129 16.65 3.76 1.54
N THR A 130 17.08 2.64 0.97
CA THR A 130 18.47 2.43 0.55
C THR A 130 18.89 3.42 -0.53
N ARG A 131 18.04 3.66 -1.53
CA ARG A 131 18.34 4.57 -2.65
C ARG A 131 18.31 6.04 -2.26
N THR A 132 17.39 6.44 -1.38
CA THR A 132 17.19 7.84 -1.00
C THR A 132 17.98 8.25 0.25
N GLY A 133 18.40 7.29 1.07
CA GLY A 133 18.99 7.54 2.39
C GLY A 133 17.99 7.99 3.45
N LEU A 134 16.68 8.04 3.11
CA LEU A 134 15.63 8.35 4.06
C LEU A 134 15.49 7.21 5.09
N ARG A 135 15.30 7.60 6.35
CA ARG A 135 15.18 6.66 7.47
C ARG A 135 13.80 6.62 8.10
N ASP A 136 12.96 7.62 7.85
CA ASP A 136 11.59 7.68 8.35
C ASP A 136 10.63 7.41 7.20
N VAL A 137 10.61 6.17 6.73
CA VAL A 137 9.68 5.68 5.71
C VAL A 137 8.96 4.49 6.30
N ARG A 138 7.63 4.57 6.38
CA ARG A 138 6.80 3.59 7.07
C ARG A 138 5.68 3.08 6.19
N VAL A 139 5.21 1.86 6.45
CA VAL A 139 4.04 1.33 5.75
C VAL A 139 2.77 1.83 6.43
N TRP A 140 1.94 2.55 5.68
CA TRP A 140 0.68 3.07 6.20
C TRP A 140 -0.45 2.04 6.04
N THR A 141 -0.70 1.25 7.09
CA THR A 141 -1.65 0.13 7.06
C THR A 141 -2.59 0.11 8.28
N LEU A 142 -3.68 -0.66 8.18
CA LEU A 142 -4.51 -1.09 9.32
C LEU A 142 -4.32 -2.58 9.63
N ASP A 143 -3.55 -3.29 8.79
CA ASP A 143 -3.23 -4.68 8.99
C ASP A 143 -2.18 -4.80 10.09
N HIS A 144 -2.58 -5.35 11.24
CA HIS A 144 -1.72 -5.51 12.41
C HIS A 144 -0.50 -6.41 12.18
N THR A 145 -0.58 -7.38 11.26
CA THR A 145 0.54 -8.28 10.97
C THR A 145 1.58 -7.55 10.15
N LEU A 146 1.17 -6.79 9.13
CA LEU A 146 2.07 -5.94 8.36
C LEU A 146 2.60 -4.76 9.21
N ASP A 147 1.77 -4.19 10.09
CA ASP A 147 2.14 -3.07 10.97
C ASP A 147 3.31 -3.40 11.90
N ALA A 148 3.41 -4.66 12.35
CA ALA A 148 4.54 -5.13 13.16
C ALA A 148 5.91 -4.96 12.46
N PHE A 149 5.92 -4.88 11.12
CA PHE A 149 7.12 -4.70 10.30
C PHE A 149 7.14 -3.33 9.59
N ALA A 150 6.15 -2.48 9.83
CA ALA A 150 5.91 -1.24 9.10
C ALA A 150 6.72 -0.03 9.58
N SER A 151 7.45 -0.16 10.68
CA SER A 151 8.25 0.93 11.30
C SER A 151 9.66 1.05 10.75
#